data_AF-Q8E2Z2-F1
#
_entry.id   AF-Q8E2Z2-F1
#
_cell.length_a   1.000
_cell.length_b   1.000
_cell.length_c   1.000
_cell.angle_alpha   90.00
_cell.angle_beta   90.00
_cell.angle_gamma   90.00
#
_symmetry.space_group_name_H-M   'P 1'
#
loop_
_entity.id
_entity.type
_entity.pdbx_description
1 polymer ?
#
loop_
_entity_poly.entity_id
_entity_poly.type
_entity_poly.pdbx_seq_one_letter_code
_entity_poly.pdbx_strand_id
1 'polypeptide(L)' 'MYYKEIALRTNKSISTIKKWRLRIETLSGYRFKKVRRRVSKRSTQVFFDFTEAEVSKFIALSYLVDKTNKLDDSIKEV' A
#
# COMPACT_ATOMS: atom_id res chain seq x y z
N MET A 1 -3.27 -6.09 8.45
CA MET A 1 -2.08 -6.64 7.73
C MET A 1 -1.02 -5.56 7.56
N TYR A 2 0.27 -5.91 7.40
CA TYR A 2 1.38 -4.94 7.27
C TYR A 2 1.99 -4.91 5.86
N TYR A 3 2.76 -3.86 5.54
CA TYR A 3 3.47 -3.73 4.26
C TYR A 3 4.33 -4.95 3.87
N LYS A 4 4.91 -5.65 4.84
CA LYS A 4 5.72 -6.86 4.58
C LYS A 4 4.91 -7.97 3.91
N GLU A 5 3.64 -8.08 4.28
CA GLU A 5 2.77 -9.13 3.76
C GLU A 5 2.35 -8.84 2.31
N ILE A 6 2.04 -7.58 2.01
CA ILE A 6 1.77 -7.14 0.64
C ILE A 6 3.01 -7.36 -0.23
N ALA A 7 4.20 -6.99 0.27
CA ALA A 7 5.46 -7.17 -0.44
C ALA A 7 5.74 -8.63 -0.80
N LEU A 8 5.46 -9.54 0.14
CA LEU A 8 5.60 -10.98 -0.08
C LEU A 8 4.63 -11.47 -1.17
N ARG A 9 3.35 -11.05 -1.11
CA ARG A 9 2.32 -11.50 -2.07
C ARG A 9 2.50 -10.93 -3.47
N THR A 10 2.94 -9.67 -3.60
CA THR A 10 3.14 -9.03 -4.91
C THR A 10 4.55 -9.22 -5.47
N ASN A 11 5.46 -9.85 -4.71
CA ASN A 11 6.90 -9.90 -5.00
C ASN A 11 7.50 -8.52 -5.35
N LYS A 12 7.04 -7.46 -4.66
CA LYS A 12 7.53 -6.09 -4.84
C LYS A 12 8.20 -5.61 -3.57
N SER A 13 9.11 -4.64 -3.71
CA SER A 13 9.75 -4.03 -2.54
C SER A 13 8.75 -3.23 -1.70
N ILE A 14 8.98 -3.20 -0.39
CA ILE A 14 8.18 -2.42 0.56
C ILE A 14 8.17 -0.93 0.19
N SER A 15 9.28 -0.41 -0.35
CA SER A 15 9.37 0.99 -0.80
C SER A 15 8.45 1.27 -1.98
N THR A 16 8.32 0.35 -2.93
CA THR A 16 7.37 0.46 -4.06
C THR A 16 5.93 0.51 -3.55
N ILE A 17 5.55 -0.40 -2.65
CA ILE A 17 4.18 -0.42 -2.10
C ILE A 17 3.89 0.86 -1.31
N LYS A 18 4.87 1.40 -0.57
CA LYS A 18 4.74 2.69 0.10
C LYS A 18 4.51 3.83 -0.90
N LYS A 19 5.18 3.84 -2.05
CA LYS A 19 4.97 4.84 -3.11
C LYS A 19 3.56 4.72 -3.70
N TRP A 20 3.11 3.50 -4.00
CA TRP A 20 1.77 3.25 -4.54
C TRP A 20 0.69 3.70 -3.56
N ARG A 21 0.81 3.34 -2.28
CA ARG A 21 -0.10 3.78 -1.22
C ARG A 21 -0.19 5.31 -1.15
N LEU A 22 0.94 6.02 -1.20
CA LEU A 22 0.94 7.49 -1.22
C LEU A 22 0.22 8.04 -2.45
N ARG A 23 0.47 7.46 -3.62
CA ARG A 23 -0.16 7.87 -4.88
C ARG A 23 -1.67 7.64 -4.87
N ILE A 24 -2.13 6.50 -4.32
CA ILE A 24 -3.55 6.20 -4.14
C ILE A 24 -4.20 7.22 -3.19
N GLU A 25 -3.57 7.55 -2.05
CA GLU A 25 -4.09 8.59 -1.14
C GLU A 25 -4.24 9.95 -1.86
N THR A 26 -3.28 10.30 -2.73
CA THR A 26 -3.31 11.56 -3.49
C THR A 26 -4.38 11.56 -4.59
N LEU A 27 -4.54 10.47 -5.34
CA LEU A 27 -5.43 10.42 -6.51
C LEU A 27 -6.89 10.18 -6.12
N SER A 28 -7.14 9.31 -5.14
CA SER A 28 -8.51 8.95 -4.72
C SER A 28 -9.03 9.79 -3.55
N GLY A 29 -8.16 10.51 -2.85
CA GLY A 29 -8.50 11.17 -1.59
C GLY A 29 -8.77 10.19 -0.43
N TYR A 30 -8.64 8.88 -0.67
CA TYR A 30 -8.80 7.85 0.34
C TYR A 30 -7.73 7.97 1.42
N ARG A 31 -8.09 7.68 2.68
CA ARG A 31 -7.16 7.69 3.80
C ARG A 31 -7.07 6.31 4.41
N PHE A 32 -5.91 5.68 4.24
CA PHE A 32 -5.64 4.38 4.88
C PHE A 32 -5.60 4.52 6.40
N LYS A 33 -6.02 3.46 7.09
CA LYS A 33 -6.03 3.41 8.55
C LYS A 33 -4.60 3.47 9.10
N LYS A 34 -4.34 4.50 9.92
CA LYS A 34 -3.07 4.73 10.59
C LYS A 34 -3.17 4.29 12.04
N VAL A 35 -2.28 3.41 12.47
CA VAL A 35 -2.18 2.91 13.83
C VAL A 35 -0.87 3.40 14.43
N ARG A 36 -0.96 4.19 15.51
CA ARG A 36 0.21 4.61 16.27
C ARG A 36 0.56 3.52 17.27
N ARG A 37 1.77 2.98 17.20
CA ARG A 37 2.26 2.02 18.18
C ARG A 37 3.55 2.53 18.80
N ARG A 38 3.63 2.47 20.13
CA ARG A 38 4.86 2.72 20.86
C ARG A 38 5.84 1.58 20.59
N VAL A 39 6.99 1.90 20.01
CA VAL A 39 8.05 0.92 19.70
C VAL A 39 9.13 0.94 20.78
N SER A 40 9.34 2.09 21.43
CA SER A 40 10.27 2.21 22.55
C SER A 40 9.80 3.26 23.57
N LYS A 41 10.53 3.38 24.68
CA LYS A 41 10.23 4.38 25.73
C LYS A 41 10.12 5.80 25.17
N ARG A 42 10.89 6.14 24.13
CA ARG A 42 10.94 7.49 23.52
C ARG A 42 10.39 7.57 22.08
N SER A 43 9.96 6.46 21.48
CA SER A 43 9.56 6.45 20.07
C SER A 43 8.20 5.80 19.85
N THR A 44 7.33 6.54 19.17
CA THR A 44 6.06 6.05 18.63
C THR A 44 6.16 6.05 17.12
N GLN A 45 5.95 4.91 16.50
CA GLN A 45 5.92 4.78 15.05
C GLN A 45 4.48 4.68 14.56
N VAL A 46 4.24 5.25 13.37
CA VAL A 46 2.97 5.11 12.68
C VAL A 46 3.06 3.91 11.76
N PHE A 47 2.18 2.96 11.98
CA PHE A 47 1.96 1.81 11.12
C PHE A 47 0.67 2.01 10.32
N PHE A 48 0.60 1.33 9.19
CA PHE A 48 -0.62 1.23 8.40
C PHE A 48 -1.17 -0.16 8.59
N ASP A 49 -2.44 -0.23 8.96
CA ASP A 49 -3.15 -1.49 9.11
C ASP A 49 -4.06 -1.68 7.90
N PHE A 50 -3.62 -2.55 7.00
CA PHE A 50 -4.35 -2.85 5.78
C PHE A 50 -5.38 -3.95 6.03
N THR A 51 -6.59 -3.73 5.50
CA THR A 51 -7.62 -4.76 5.42
C THR A 51 -7.31 -5.73 4.29
N GLU A 52 -7.90 -6.93 4.35
CA GLU A 52 -7.73 -7.92 3.29
C GLU A 52 -8.22 -7.41 1.93
N ALA A 53 -9.31 -6.64 1.91
CA ALA A 53 -9.81 -5.98 0.71
C ALA A 53 -8.78 -5.02 0.09
N GLU A 54 -8.12 -4.19 0.91
CA GLU A 54 -7.06 -3.30 0.44
C GLU A 54 -5.86 -4.08 -0.09
N VAL A 55 -5.47 -5.17 0.57
CA VAL A 55 -4.38 -6.04 0.10
C VAL A 55 -4.72 -6.65 -1.26
N SER A 56 -5.93 -7.14 -1.45
CA SER A 56 -6.39 -7.66 -2.75
C SER A 56 -6.35 -6.59 -3.84
N LYS A 57 -6.72 -5.35 -3.54
CA LYS A 57 -6.58 -4.22 -4.48
C LYS A 57 -5.11 -3.94 -4.84
N PHE A 58 -4.19 -3.99 -3.87
CA PHE A 58 -2.76 -3.84 -4.15
C PHE A 58 -2.23 -4.97 -5.05
N ILE A 59 -2.71 -6.19 -4.85
CA ILE A 59 -2.34 -7.34 -5.69
C ILE A 59 -2.85 -7.13 -7.12
N ALA A 60 -4.13 -6.79 -7.29
CA ALA A 60 -4.73 -6.49 -8.60
C ALA A 60 -3.98 -5.37 -9.31
N LEU A 61 -3.66 -4.28 -8.58
CA LEU A 61 -2.87 -3.18 -9.10
C LEU A 61 -1.47 -3.62 -9.52
N SER A 62 -0.82 -4.52 -8.78
CA SER A 62 0.49 -5.04 -9.18
C SER A 62 0.46 -5.77 -10.52
N TYR A 63 -0.59 -6.55 -10.78
CA TYR A 63 -0.77 -7.24 -12.06
C TYR A 63 -1.04 -6.25 -13.20
N LEU A 64 -1.86 -5.22 -12.96
CA LEU A 64 -2.14 -4.19 -13.96
C LEU A 64 -0.89 -3.38 -14.31
N VAL A 65 -0.10 -3.02 -13.31
CA VAL A 65 1.15 -2.27 -13.50
C VAL A 65 2.18 -3.09 -14.28
N ASP A 66 2.31 -4.38 -13.98
CA ASP A 66 3.21 -5.26 -14.72
C ASP A 66 2.79 -5.44 -16.19
N LYS A 67 1.48 -5.35 -16.47
CA LYS A 67 0.94 -5.48 -17.84
C LYS A 67 1.00 -4.18 -18.64
N THR A 68 0.74 -3.04 -18.02
CA THR A 68 0.56 -1.74 -18.71
C THR A 68 1.76 -0.81 -18.56
N ASN A 69 2.64 -1.07 -17.60
CA ASN A 69 3.74 -0.20 -17.17
C ASN A 69 3.29 1.24 -16.79
N LYS A 70 1.97 1.46 -16.60
CA LYS A 70 1.35 2.76 -16.30
C LYS A 70 0.64 2.72 -14.95
N LEU A 71 1.33 3.22 -13.93
CA LEU A 71 0.85 3.23 -12.55
C LEU A 71 -0.43 4.05 -12.36
N ASP A 72 -0.46 5.27 -12.89
CA ASP A 72 -1.53 6.22 -12.61
C ASP A 72 -2.85 5.80 -13.26
N ASP A 73 -2.79 5.19 -14.44
CA ASP A 73 -3.97 4.65 -15.12
C ASP A 73 -4.51 3.42 -14.37
N SER A 74 -3.61 2.52 -13.93
CA SER A 74 -3.98 1.34 -13.14
C SER A 74 -4.62 1.70 -11.79
N ILE A 75 -4.27 2.84 -11.19
CA ILE A 75 -4.89 3.34 -9.95
C ILE A 75 -6.34 3.80 -10.16
N LYS A 76 -6.68 4.31 -11.35
CA LYS A 76 -8.06 4.77 -11.65
C LYS A 76 -9.02 3.62 -11.93
N GLU A 77 -8.50 2.48 -12.39
CA GLU A 77 -9.31 1.31 -12.75
C GLU A 77 -9.68 0.41 -11.54
N VAL A 78 -9.15 0.67 -10.32
CA VAL A 78 -9.25 -0.19 -9.11
C VAL A 78 -9.92 0.51 -7.93
#